data_AF-A0A267EDA8-F1
#
_entry.id   AF-A0A267EDA8-F1
#
_cell.length_a   1.000
_cell.length_b   1.000
_cell.length_c   1.000
_cell.angle_alpha   90.00
_cell.angle_beta   90.00
_cell.angle_gamma   90.00
#
_symmetry.space_group_name_H-M   'P 1'
#
loop_
_entity.id
_entity.type
_entity.pdbx_description
1 polymer ?
#
loop_
_entity_poly.entity_id
_entity_poly.type
_entity_poly.pdbx_seq_one_letter_code
_entity_poly.pdbx_strand_id
1 'polypeptide(L)'
;MFLVPFDRMHLSELFPLRFLQEDKDTPISFYLLHMYEPAHSISLNPGKHLVCLYGDNWLQDVKYTLRMVVGEPSNCQQVQQIKSVEASLRTKKDELAKFKDEYMEAARRYQEACQRLEEETKEVQELIKQREASYQEYIAAAQAKHGPVTSVSNSPKKTGLGGLFGDFFK
;
A
#
# COMPACT_ATOMS: atom_id res chain seq x y z
N MET A 1 32.27 6.33 5.49
CA MET A 1 32.17 7.80 5.56
C MET A 1 32.90 8.38 4.35
N PHE A 2 32.25 9.26 3.61
CA PHE A 2 32.85 9.93 2.45
C PHE A 2 33.09 11.40 2.82
N LEU A 3 34.28 11.92 2.55
CA LEU A 3 34.66 13.32 2.73
C LEU A 3 34.97 13.86 1.34
N VAL A 4 33.96 14.44 0.69
CA VAL A 4 34.03 14.87 -0.71
C VAL A 4 33.64 16.34 -0.81
N PRO A 5 34.22 17.11 -1.75
CA PRO A 5 34.04 18.56 -1.84
C PRO A 5 32.74 18.95 -2.58
N PHE A 6 31.71 18.12 -2.51
CA PHE A 6 30.42 18.37 -3.13
C PHE A 6 29.30 17.83 -2.23
N ASP A 7 28.15 18.50 -2.26
CA ASP A 7 26.98 18.09 -1.50
C ASP A 7 26.52 16.70 -1.93
N ARG A 8 26.09 15.94 -0.94
CA ARG A 8 25.56 14.59 -1.15
C ARG A 8 24.17 14.51 -0.58
N MET A 9 23.47 13.49 -1.03
CA MET A 9 22.21 13.11 -0.41
C MET A 9 22.46 11.97 0.58
N HIS A 10 21.91 12.10 1.78
CA HIS A 10 21.86 11.01 2.73
C HIS A 10 20.73 10.07 2.33
N LEU A 11 21.03 8.78 2.31
CA LEU A 11 20.03 7.73 2.22
C LEU A 11 20.22 6.85 3.46
N SER A 12 19.32 6.99 4.43
CA SER A 12 19.38 6.21 5.66
C SER A 12 18.74 4.84 5.39
N GLU A 13 19.57 3.82 5.16
CA GLU A 13 19.14 2.42 5.06
C GLU A 13 18.98 1.75 6.43
N LEU A 14 19.32 2.46 7.51
CA LEU A 14 19.47 1.88 8.85
C LEU A 14 18.14 1.78 9.62
N PHE A 15 17.08 2.42 9.13
CA PHE A 15 15.76 2.36 9.75
C PHE A 15 14.85 1.44 8.94
N PRO A 16 14.31 0.37 9.55
CA PRO A 16 13.29 -0.42 8.89
C PRO A 16 12.14 0.48 8.47
N LEU A 17 11.86 0.54 7.17
CA LEU A 17 10.87 1.46 6.57
C LEU A 17 9.48 1.39 7.24
N ARG A 18 9.15 0.25 7.86
CA ARG A 18 7.92 0.07 8.65
C ARG A 18 7.79 1.03 9.83
N PHE A 19 8.89 1.52 10.40
CA PHE A 19 8.84 2.51 11.49
C PHE A 19 8.63 3.94 10.98
N LEU A 20 8.83 4.18 9.69
CA LEU A 20 8.55 5.46 9.03
C LEU A 20 7.12 5.53 8.50
N GLN A 21 6.43 4.39 8.45
CA GLN A 21 5.05 4.32 8.03
C GLN A 21 4.14 4.93 9.11
N GLU A 22 3.61 6.10 8.83
CA GLU A 22 2.72 6.84 9.74
C GLU A 22 1.34 6.19 9.86
N ASP A 23 0.86 5.60 8.76
CA ASP A 23 -0.46 4.98 8.66
C ASP A 23 -0.39 3.63 7.93
N LYS A 24 -1.21 2.68 8.39
CA LYS A 24 -1.19 1.30 7.85
C LYS A 24 -1.74 1.20 6.43
N ASP A 25 -2.49 2.21 5.99
CA ASP A 25 -3.22 2.21 4.72
C ASP A 25 -2.34 2.70 3.56
N THR A 26 -1.34 3.55 3.83
CA THR A 26 -0.36 4.00 2.83
C THR A 26 0.64 2.88 2.51
N PRO A 27 0.82 2.51 1.22
CA PRO A 27 1.84 1.55 0.81
C PRO A 27 3.26 1.98 1.20
N ILE A 28 4.07 1.02 1.69
CA ILE A 28 5.45 1.26 2.14
C ILE A 28 6.35 1.88 1.06
N SER A 29 6.03 1.65 -0.21
CA SER A 29 6.75 2.18 -1.37
C SER A 29 6.81 3.72 -1.38
N PHE A 30 5.82 4.41 -0.81
CA PHE A 30 5.82 5.87 -0.71
C PHE A 30 6.87 6.41 0.27
N TYR A 31 7.38 5.57 1.17
CA TYR A 31 8.37 5.96 2.19
C TYR A 31 9.82 5.68 1.77
N LEU A 32 10.06 5.09 0.59
CA LEU A 32 11.41 4.70 0.13
C LEU A 32 12.41 5.86 0.09
N LEU A 33 11.96 7.06 -0.24
CA LEU A 33 12.79 8.27 -0.31
C LEU A 33 12.49 9.26 0.83
N HIS A 34 11.80 8.82 1.89
CA HIS A 34 11.42 9.70 3.00
C HIS A 34 12.65 10.34 3.65
N MET A 35 13.65 9.52 4.00
CA MET A 35 14.92 9.94 4.60
C MET A 35 15.93 10.50 3.59
N TYR A 36 15.53 10.68 2.33
CA TYR A 36 16.40 11.23 1.31
C TYR A 36 16.53 12.75 1.49
N GLU A 37 17.59 13.16 2.18
CA GLU A 37 17.81 14.54 2.61
C GLU A 37 19.22 15.03 2.23
N PRO A 38 19.42 16.35 2.07
CA PRO A 38 20.75 16.91 1.87
C PRO A 38 21.66 16.59 3.07
N ALA A 39 22.75 15.86 2.84
CA ALA A 39 23.85 15.77 3.76
C ALA A 39 24.86 16.88 3.46
N HIS A 40 25.15 17.71 4.46
CA HIS A 40 26.19 18.71 4.35
C HIS A 40 27.53 18.04 4.00
N SER A 41 28.19 18.57 2.97
CA SER A 41 29.52 18.14 2.60
C SER A 41 30.52 18.56 3.67
N ILE A 42 31.33 17.61 4.14
CA ILE A 42 32.47 17.90 5.03
C ILE A 42 33.70 17.90 4.14
N SER A 43 34.20 19.09 3.85
CA SER A 43 35.49 19.28 3.19
C SER A 43 36.62 19.22 4.22
N LEU A 44 37.68 18.49 3.93
CA LEU A 44 38.88 18.45 4.76
C LEU A 44 39.76 19.65 4.43
N ASN A 45 39.98 20.53 5.41
CA ASN A 45 40.95 21.59 5.28
C ASN A 45 42.38 21.04 5.18
N PRO A 46 43.31 21.72 4.49
CA PRO A 46 44.71 21.31 4.50
C PRO A 46 45.27 21.25 5.93
N GLY A 47 45.93 20.16 6.29
CA GLY A 47 46.52 20.01 7.62
C GLY A 47 46.63 18.56 8.10
N LYS A 48 47.02 18.41 9.36
CA LYS A 48 47.06 17.10 10.03
C LYS A 48 45.68 16.82 10.61
N HIS A 49 45.12 15.67 10.29
CA HIS A 49 43.81 15.21 10.76
C HIS A 49 43.98 14.02 11.69
N LEU A 50 43.24 14.03 12.80
CA LEU A 50 43.14 12.90 13.72
C LEU A 50 41.85 12.14 13.40
N VAL A 51 41.97 10.83 13.14
CA VAL A 51 40.81 9.95 12.93
C VAL A 51 40.70 8.99 14.09
N CYS A 52 39.61 9.11 14.85
CA CYS A 52 39.31 8.24 15.99
C CYS A 52 38.23 7.25 15.58
N LEU A 53 38.47 5.96 15.84
CA LEU A 53 37.47 4.92 15.68
C LEU A 53 36.84 4.68 17.06
N TYR A 54 35.55 4.94 17.17
CA TYR A 54 34.79 4.57 18.36
C TYR A 54 34.29 3.13 18.21
N GLY A 55 34.64 2.27 19.17
CA GLY A 55 34.20 0.88 19.21
C GLY A 55 33.43 0.62 20.50
N ASP A 56 32.13 0.36 20.38
CA ASP A 56 31.28 -0.05 21.49
C ASP A 56 31.23 -1.57 21.59
N ASN A 57 32.38 -2.18 21.88
CA ASN A 57 32.53 -3.63 21.95
C ASN A 57 33.08 -4.05 23.31
N TRP A 58 32.20 -4.04 24.32
CA TRP A 58 32.57 -4.40 25.70
C TRP A 58 32.75 -5.91 25.92
N LEU A 59 32.26 -6.75 25.00
CA LEU A 59 32.22 -8.21 25.18
C LEU A 59 33.23 -8.99 24.31
N GLN A 60 33.72 -8.41 23.21
CA GLN A 60 34.61 -9.10 22.27
C GLN A 60 35.59 -8.15 21.57
N ASP A 61 36.81 -8.62 21.34
CA ASP A 61 37.79 -7.89 20.54
C ASP A 61 37.40 -7.91 19.05
N VAL A 62 37.38 -6.73 18.43
CA VAL A 62 37.04 -6.58 17.00
C VAL A 62 38.22 -5.96 16.26
N LYS A 63 38.58 -6.57 15.13
CA LYS A 63 39.65 -6.07 14.27
C LYS A 63 39.09 -5.09 13.26
N TYR A 64 39.60 -3.85 13.28
CA TYR A 64 39.22 -2.82 12.32
C TYR A 64 40.32 -2.65 11.26
N THR A 65 39.92 -2.41 10.01
CA THR A 65 40.82 -1.97 8.93
C THR A 65 40.35 -0.63 8.43
N LEU A 66 41.17 0.41 8.60
CA LEU A 66 40.90 1.73 8.06
C LEU A 66 41.60 1.87 6.71
N ARG A 67 40.83 2.26 5.68
CA ARG A 67 41.36 2.59 4.35
C ARG A 67 40.98 4.01 4.02
N MET A 68 41.97 4.83 3.71
CA MET A 68 41.78 6.18 3.17
C MET A 68 42.23 6.17 1.72
N VAL A 69 41.43 6.78 0.86
CA VAL A 69 41.70 6.91 -0.58
C VAL A 69 41.47 8.36 -0.95
N VAL A 70 42.35 8.92 -1.77
CA VAL A 70 42.18 10.27 -2.30
C VAL A 70 41.03 10.22 -3.30
N GLY A 71 40.03 11.07 -3.11
CA GLY A 71 38.90 11.18 -4.04
C GLY A 71 39.34 11.80 -5.36
N GLU A 72 38.70 11.38 -6.45
CA GLU A 72 38.88 12.01 -7.75
C GLU A 72 38.39 13.47 -7.76
N PRO A 73 38.92 14.33 -8.65
CA PRO A 73 38.44 15.68 -8.84
C PRO A 73 36.93 15.77 -9.13
N SER A 74 36.29 16.87 -8.72
CA SER A 74 34.83 17.05 -8.84
C SER A 74 34.30 17.11 -10.27
N ASN A 75 35.17 17.29 -11.25
CA ASN A 75 34.86 17.30 -12.68
C ASN A 75 34.96 15.90 -13.33
N CYS A 76 35.32 14.85 -12.58
CA CYS A 76 35.36 13.51 -13.14
C CYS A 76 33.96 13.00 -13.50
N GLN A 77 33.90 12.07 -14.45
CA GLN A 77 32.64 11.51 -14.96
C GLN A 77 31.78 10.88 -13.87
N GLN A 78 32.41 10.19 -12.91
CA GLN A 78 31.73 9.49 -11.82
C GLN A 78 31.01 10.50 -10.90
N VAL A 79 31.63 11.64 -10.60
CA VAL A 79 30.99 12.69 -9.79
C VAL A 79 29.81 13.31 -10.52
N GLN A 80 29.91 13.52 -11.85
CA GLN A 80 28.78 14.00 -12.65
C GLN A 80 27.62 13.00 -12.67
N GLN A 81 27.93 11.70 -12.79
CA GLN A 81 26.93 10.64 -12.71
C GLN A 81 26.25 10.59 -11.34
N ILE A 82 27.01 10.70 -10.24
CA ILE A 82 26.45 10.77 -8.88
C ILE A 82 25.48 11.95 -8.77
N LYS A 83 25.91 13.16 -9.16
CA LYS A 83 25.05 14.37 -9.13
C LYS A 83 23.78 14.20 -9.97
N SER A 84 23.91 13.61 -11.16
CA SER A 84 22.76 13.33 -12.03
C SER A 84 21.76 12.37 -11.38
N VAL A 85 22.23 11.26 -10.83
CA VAL A 85 21.39 10.28 -10.15
C VAL A 85 20.74 10.89 -8.92
N GLU A 86 21.49 11.65 -8.13
CA GLU A 86 20.97 12.30 -6.94
C GLU A 86 19.87 13.33 -7.26
N ALA A 87 20.02 14.07 -8.38
CA ALA A 87 19.00 14.98 -8.89
C ALA A 87 17.75 14.22 -9.35
N SER A 88 17.92 13.11 -10.09
CA SER A 88 16.79 12.26 -10.50
C SER A 88 16.04 11.67 -9.32
N LEU A 89 16.75 11.22 -8.27
CA LEU A 89 16.12 10.73 -7.04
C LEU A 89 15.35 11.82 -6.31
N ARG A 90 15.85 13.07 -6.30
CA ARG A 90 15.13 14.20 -5.73
C ARG A 90 13.83 14.47 -6.49
N THR A 91 13.89 14.54 -7.81
CA THR A 91 12.68 14.67 -8.64
C THR A 91 11.71 13.52 -8.37
N LYS A 92 12.22 12.29 -8.22
CA LYS A 92 11.37 11.13 -7.93
C LYS A 92 10.71 11.19 -6.55
N LYS A 93 11.40 11.73 -5.54
CA LYS A 93 10.82 12.00 -4.22
C LYS A 93 9.62 12.95 -4.32
N ASP A 94 9.76 14.03 -5.07
CA ASP A 94 8.69 15.02 -5.25
C ASP A 94 7.51 14.44 -6.04
N GLU A 95 7.78 13.64 -7.09
CA GLU A 95 6.75 12.92 -7.84
C GLU A 95 6.00 11.91 -6.97
N LEU A 96 6.71 11.13 -6.15
CA LEU A 96 6.10 10.16 -5.23
C LEU A 96 5.22 10.82 -4.18
N ALA A 97 5.62 11.99 -3.67
CA ALA A 97 4.83 12.75 -2.71
C ALA A 97 3.48 13.17 -3.32
N LYS A 98 3.48 13.70 -4.55
CA LYS A 98 2.24 14.06 -5.26
C LYS A 98 1.38 12.84 -5.57
N PHE A 99 2.01 11.77 -6.06
CA PHE A 99 1.31 10.54 -6.39
C PHE A 99 0.71 9.85 -5.16
N LYS A 100 1.31 10.00 -3.97
CA LYS A 100 0.75 9.49 -2.70
C LYS A 100 -0.66 10.03 -2.48
N ASP A 101 -0.85 11.34 -2.63
CA ASP A 101 -2.15 11.97 -2.38
C ASP A 101 -3.20 11.50 -3.39
N GLU A 102 -2.83 11.41 -4.67
CA GLU A 102 -3.69 10.89 -5.73
C GLU A 102 -4.08 9.42 -5.48
N TYR A 103 -3.12 8.60 -5.07
CA TYR A 103 -3.32 7.20 -4.76
C TYR A 103 -4.28 7.02 -3.57
N MET A 104 -4.08 7.78 -2.50
CA MET A 104 -4.91 7.69 -1.29
C MET A 104 -6.36 8.12 -1.57
N GLU A 105 -6.56 9.18 -2.36
CA GLU A 105 -7.91 9.60 -2.77
C GLU A 105 -8.58 8.56 -3.67
N ALA A 106 -7.84 7.94 -4.60
CA ALA A 106 -8.36 6.86 -5.43
C ALA A 106 -8.74 5.62 -4.60
N ALA A 107 -7.90 5.25 -3.64
CA ALA A 107 -8.16 4.14 -2.72
C ALA A 107 -9.42 4.38 -1.88
N ARG A 108 -9.60 5.61 -1.36
CA ARG A 108 -10.80 6.02 -0.63
C ARG A 108 -12.06 5.89 -1.48
N ARG A 109 -12.05 6.43 -2.71
CA ARG A 109 -13.19 6.34 -3.64
C ARG A 109 -13.53 4.89 -4.01
N TYR A 110 -12.53 4.04 -4.17
CA TYR A 110 -12.73 2.62 -4.42
C TYR A 110 -13.42 1.93 -3.24
N GLN A 111 -13.01 2.22 -2.01
CA GLN A 111 -13.66 1.69 -0.81
C GLN A 111 -15.12 2.13 -0.71
N GLU A 112 -15.42 3.41 -0.97
CA GLU A 112 -16.80 3.94 -0.99
C GLU A 112 -17.66 3.25 -2.05
N ALA A 113 -17.11 3.04 -3.25
CA ALA A 113 -17.80 2.32 -4.31
C ALA A 113 -18.08 0.86 -3.94
N CYS A 114 -17.14 0.19 -3.27
CA CYS A 114 -17.34 -1.18 -2.77
C CYS A 114 -18.45 -1.24 -1.71
N GLN A 115 -18.44 -0.32 -0.75
CA GLN A 115 -19.48 -0.26 0.28
C GLN A 115 -20.86 -0.03 -0.35
N ARG A 116 -20.96 0.94 -1.27
CA ARG A 116 -22.21 1.22 -1.96
C ARG A 116 -22.71 0.00 -2.73
N LEU A 117 -21.82 -0.69 -3.46
CA LEU A 117 -22.20 -1.91 -4.19
C LEU A 117 -22.74 -2.99 -3.24
N GLU A 118 -22.15 -3.15 -2.06
CA GLU A 118 -22.64 -4.09 -1.04
C GLU A 118 -24.05 -3.72 -0.54
N GLU A 119 -24.30 -2.44 -0.26
CA GLU A 119 -25.60 -1.92 0.16
C GLU A 119 -26.68 -2.12 -0.91
N GLU A 120 -26.39 -1.72 -2.15
CA GLU A 120 -27.30 -1.88 -3.30
C GLU A 120 -27.59 -3.36 -3.56
N THR A 121 -26.59 -4.24 -3.42
CA THR A 121 -26.78 -5.69 -3.54
C THR A 121 -27.75 -6.23 -2.47
N LYS A 122 -27.62 -5.79 -1.22
CA LYS A 122 -28.52 -6.19 -0.14
C LYS A 122 -29.95 -5.70 -0.40
N GLU A 123 -30.11 -4.45 -0.85
CA GLU A 123 -31.41 -3.88 -1.17
C GLU A 123 -32.09 -4.66 -2.30
N VAL A 124 -31.37 -4.96 -3.39
CA VAL A 124 -31.89 -5.76 -4.51
C VAL A 124 -32.30 -7.15 -4.05
N GLN A 125 -31.51 -7.82 -3.19
CA GLN A 125 -31.85 -9.13 -2.66
C GLN A 125 -33.15 -9.10 -1.83
N GLU A 126 -33.34 -8.07 -1.01
CA GLU A 126 -34.54 -7.92 -0.20
C GLU A 126 -35.76 -7.61 -1.09
N LEU A 127 -35.63 -6.76 -2.11
CA LEU A 127 -36.70 -6.52 -3.08
C LEU A 127 -37.11 -7.79 -3.85
N ILE A 128 -36.13 -8.60 -4.25
CA ILE A 128 -36.40 -9.91 -4.89
C ILE A 128 -37.19 -10.81 -3.95
N LYS A 129 -36.78 -10.89 -2.67
CA LYS A 129 -37.46 -11.71 -1.66
C LYS A 129 -38.89 -11.24 -1.40
N GLN A 130 -39.10 -9.93 -1.26
CA GLN A 130 -40.44 -9.34 -1.08
C GLN A 130 -41.33 -9.63 -2.29
N ARG A 131 -40.79 -9.47 -3.51
CA ARG A 131 -41.50 -9.79 -4.74
C ARG A 131 -41.96 -11.25 -4.77
N GLU A 132 -41.08 -12.20 -4.46
CA GLU A 132 -41.43 -13.63 -4.43
C GLU A 132 -42.50 -13.94 -3.38
N ALA A 133 -42.42 -13.32 -2.19
CA ALA A 133 -43.47 -13.45 -1.17
C ALA A 133 -44.83 -12.94 -1.67
N SER A 134 -44.88 -11.76 -2.31
CA SER A 134 -46.12 -11.22 -2.88
C SER A 134 -46.73 -12.12 -3.96
N TYR A 135 -45.91 -12.75 -4.80
CA TYR A 135 -46.40 -13.72 -5.78
C TYR A 135 -46.98 -14.97 -5.13
N GLN A 136 -46.36 -15.48 -4.07
CA GLN A 136 -46.89 -16.62 -3.31
C GLN A 136 -48.24 -16.28 -2.65
N GLU A 137 -48.36 -15.10 -2.04
CA GLU A 137 -49.61 -14.61 -1.47
C GLU A 137 -50.70 -14.45 -2.53
N TYR A 138 -50.37 -13.87 -3.69
CA TYR A 138 -51.29 -13.73 -4.82
C TYR A 138 -51.81 -15.08 -5.31
N ILE A 139 -50.92 -16.07 -5.49
CA ILE A 139 -51.30 -17.43 -5.91
C ILE A 139 -52.21 -18.07 -4.86
N ALA A 140 -51.88 -17.96 -3.58
CA ALA A 140 -52.69 -18.52 -2.49
C ALA A 140 -54.10 -17.90 -2.46
N ALA A 141 -54.20 -16.57 -2.61
CA ALA A 141 -55.48 -15.86 -2.67
C ALA A 141 -56.31 -16.27 -3.90
N ALA A 142 -55.68 -16.41 -5.06
CA ALA A 142 -56.33 -16.86 -6.29
C ALA A 142 -56.85 -18.31 -6.16
N GLN A 143 -56.06 -19.20 -5.58
CA GLN A 143 -56.46 -20.58 -5.30
C GLN A 143 -57.61 -20.68 -4.29
N ALA A 144 -57.61 -19.84 -3.26
CA ALA A 144 -58.72 -19.81 -2.30
C ALA A 144 -60.04 -19.38 -2.95
N LYS A 145 -60.00 -18.49 -3.94
CA LYS A 145 -61.19 -17.90 -4.59
C LYS A 145 -61.68 -18.68 -5.82
N HIS A 146 -60.76 -19.29 -6.57
CA HIS A 146 -61.03 -19.92 -7.86
C HIS A 146 -60.50 -21.35 -7.97
N GLY A 147 -59.96 -21.90 -6.88
CA GLY A 147 -59.49 -23.28 -6.84
C GLY A 147 -60.63 -24.26 -7.03
N PRO A 148 -60.40 -25.41 -7.68
CA PRO A 148 -61.41 -26.44 -7.79
C PRO A 148 -61.80 -26.96 -6.41
N VAL A 149 -63.10 -27.12 -6.15
CA VAL A 149 -63.58 -27.95 -5.03
C VAL A 149 -63.22 -29.40 -5.38
N THR A 150 -62.05 -29.87 -4.95
CA THR A 150 -61.78 -31.29 -4.76
C THR A 150 -60.50 -31.49 -3.96
N SER A 151 -60.67 -32.07 -2.78
CA SER A 151 -59.62 -32.65 -1.95
C SER A 151 -58.89 -33.77 -2.69
N VAL A 152 -57.59 -33.62 -2.95
CA VAL A 152 -56.68 -34.78 -3.09
C VAL A 152 -55.37 -34.45 -2.38
N SER A 153 -55.14 -35.16 -1.28
CA SER A 153 -53.86 -35.28 -0.59
C SER A 153 -52.78 -35.76 -1.56
N ASN A 154 -51.70 -35.00 -1.69
CA ASN A 154 -50.40 -35.57 -2.04
C ASN A 154 -49.28 -34.78 -1.37
N SER A 155 -48.48 -35.51 -0.60
CA SER A 155 -47.38 -35.06 0.25
C SER A 155 -46.28 -34.36 -0.56
N PRO A 156 -45.66 -33.28 -0.03
CA PRO A 156 -44.64 -32.57 -0.78
C PRO A 156 -43.30 -33.31 -0.75
N LYS A 157 -42.82 -33.75 -1.92
CA LYS A 157 -41.40 -34.03 -2.11
C LYS A 157 -40.64 -32.70 -2.09
N LYS A 158 -39.74 -32.55 -1.11
CA LYS A 158 -38.76 -31.45 -1.05
C LYS A 158 -37.89 -31.48 -2.31
N THR A 159 -38.19 -30.64 -3.29
CA THR A 159 -37.21 -30.20 -4.28
C THR A 159 -36.66 -28.86 -3.82
N GLY A 160 -35.52 -28.92 -3.15
CA GLY A 160 -34.80 -27.74 -2.68
C GLY A 160 -34.35 -26.88 -3.86
N LEU A 161 -35.02 -25.74 -4.05
CA LEU A 161 -34.59 -24.68 -4.95
C LEU A 161 -33.57 -23.78 -4.24
N GLY A 162 -32.52 -24.39 -3.70
CA GLY A 162 -31.55 -23.75 -2.80
C GLY A 162 -30.19 -23.43 -3.44
N GLY A 163 -30.07 -23.30 -4.76
CA GLY A 163 -28.76 -23.39 -5.41
C GLY A 163 -28.42 -22.41 -6.54
N LEU A 164 -29.25 -21.42 -6.88
CA LEU A 164 -29.05 -20.66 -8.12
C LEU A 164 -28.36 -19.28 -8.01
N PHE A 165 -27.98 -18.83 -6.81
CA PHE A 165 -27.34 -17.51 -6.65
C PHE A 165 -26.04 -17.52 -5.83
N GLY A 166 -25.50 -18.70 -5.50
CA GLY A 166 -24.33 -18.82 -4.63
C GLY A 166 -22.96 -18.57 -5.28
N ASP A 167 -22.88 -18.34 -6.58
CA ASP A 167 -21.60 -18.49 -7.32
C ASP A 167 -21.27 -17.35 -8.30
N PHE A 168 -21.92 -16.19 -8.19
CA PHE A 168 -21.66 -15.08 -9.12
C PHE A 168 -20.52 -14.14 -8.72
N PHE A 169 -19.97 -14.24 -7.51
CA PHE A 169 -18.82 -13.44 -7.08
C PHE A 169 -17.94 -14.24 -6.12
N LYS A 170 -16.91 -14.89 -6.66
CA LYS A 170 -15.77 -15.43 -5.90
C LYS A 170 -14.47 -14.96 -6.54
#